data_AF-A0AB33BY88-F1
#
_entry.id   AF-A0AB33BY88-F1
#
_cell.length_a   1.000
_cell.length_b   1.000
_cell.length_c   1.000
_cell.angle_alpha   90.00
_cell.angle_beta   90.00
_cell.angle_gamma   90.00
#
_symmetry.space_group_name_H-M   'P 1'
#
loop_
_entity.id
_entity.type
_entity.pdbx_description
1 polymer ?
#
loop_
_entity_poly.entity_id
_entity_poly.type
_entity_poly.pdbx_seq_one_letter_code
_entity_poly.pdbx_strand_id
1 'polypeptide(L)' 'MARQDKTYSLCDAVSFLLMRQFNINEALTTDRHFEQEGFHRLLVF' A
#
# COMPACT_ATOMS: atom_id res chain seq x y z
N MET A 1 14.76 -14.76 1.41
CA MET A 1 13.72 -14.65 2.45
C MET A 1 12.40 -14.49 1.73
N ALA A 2 11.55 -15.52 1.74
CA ALA A 2 10.23 -15.44 1.10
C ALA A 2 9.37 -14.44 1.90
N ARG A 3 8.77 -13.48 1.20
CA ARG A 3 7.73 -12.60 1.76
C ARG A 3 6.61 -13.52 2.24
N GLN A 4 6.31 -13.51 3.55
CA GLN A 4 5.13 -14.21 4.06
C GLN A 4 3.92 -13.77 3.23
N ASP A 5 3.00 -14.70 2.94
CA ASP A 5 1.79 -14.41 2.19
C ASP A 5 1.09 -13.21 2.82
N LYS A 6 1.19 -12.05 2.16
CA LYS A 6 0.51 -10.84 2.59
C LYS A 6 -0.89 -10.89 1.99
N THR A 7 -1.90 -10.70 2.83
CA THR A 7 -3.32 -10.83 2.51
C THR A 7 -3.90 -9.62 1.75
N TYR A 8 -3.07 -8.81 1.09
CA TYR A 8 -3.55 -7.70 0.28
C TYR A 8 -4.00 -8.18 -1.09
N SER A 9 -4.94 -7.46 -1.70
CA SER A 9 -5.52 -7.80 -3.00
C SER A 9 -4.54 -7.53 -4.16
N LEU A 10 -4.88 -8.02 -5.37
CA LEU A 10 -4.16 -7.63 -6.58
C LEU A 10 -4.21 -6.11 -6.82
N CYS A 11 -5.33 -5.46 -6.48
CA CYS A 11 -5.49 -4.01 -6.62
C CYS A 11 -4.47 -3.26 -5.75
N ASP A 12 -4.27 -3.72 -4.52
CA ASP A 12 -3.28 -3.14 -3.60
C ASP A 12 -1.86 -3.32 -4.16
N ALA A 13 -1.53 -4.50 -4.66
CA ALA A 13 -0.22 -4.79 -5.24
C ALA A 13 0.09 -3.87 -6.44
N VAL A 14 -0.86 -3.67 -7.35
CA VAL A 14 -0.73 -2.75 -8.49
C VAL A 14 -0.60 -1.31 -8.00
N SER A 15 -1.39 -0.91 -7.01
CA SER A 15 -1.32 0.43 -6.42
C SER A 15 0.06 0.70 -5.83
N PHE A 16 0.64 -0.23 -5.07
CA PHE A 16 1.97 -0.08 -4.49
C PHE A 16 3.06 0.08 -5.55
N LEU A 17 2.96 -0.66 -6.65
CA LEU A 17 3.91 -0.57 -7.76
C LEU A 17 3.87 0.81 -8.41
N LEU A 18 2.67 1.29 -8.74
CA LEU A 18 2.48 2.61 -9.35
C LEU A 18 2.92 3.72 -8.41
N MET A 19 2.53 3.67 -7.13
CA MET A 19 2.90 4.67 -6.15
C MET A 19 4.43 4.79 -6.00
N ARG A 20 5.16 3.66 -5.95
CA ARG A 20 6.63 3.67 -5.95
C ARG A 20 7.22 4.23 -7.25
N GLN A 21 6.67 3.82 -8.40
CA GLN A 21 7.14 4.29 -9.71
C GLN A 21 6.97 5.79 -9.89
N PHE A 22 5.88 6.36 -9.39
CA PHE A 22 5.55 7.77 -9.51
C PHE A 22 5.92 8.61 -8.28
N ASN A 23 6.64 8.03 -7.32
CA ASN A 23 7.05 8.70 -6.07
C ASN A 23 5.86 9.33 -5.30
N ILE A 24 4.73 8.63 -5.29
CA ILE A 24 3.53 8.98 -4.53
C ILE A 24 3.63 8.29 -3.17
N ASN A 25 3.70 9.08 -2.10
CA ASN A 25 3.86 8.54 -0.75
C ASN A 25 2.57 8.53 0.07
N GLU A 26 1.55 9.26 -0.37
CA GLU A 26 0.28 9.42 0.34
C GLU A 26 -0.85 8.66 -0.35
N ALA A 27 -1.58 7.85 0.41
CA ALA A 27 -2.73 7.07 -0.05
C ALA A 27 -4.00 7.53 0.66
N LEU A 28 -4.99 7.99 -0.11
CA LEU A 28 -6.34 8.26 0.37
C LEU A 28 -7.14 6.95 0.41
N THR A 29 -6.97 6.18 1.48
CA THR A 29 -7.62 4.87 1.66
C THR A 29 -7.85 4.57 3.13
N THR A 30 -8.88 3.78 3.44
CA THR A 30 -9.10 3.22 4.78
C THR A 30 -8.33 1.91 5.01
N ASP A 31 -7.71 1.35 3.97
CA ASP A 31 -7.00 0.08 4.05
C ASP A 31 -5.61 0.22 4.70
N ARG A 32 -5.39 -0.53 5.79
CA ARG A 32 -4.14 -0.56 6.56
C ARG A 32 -2.99 -1.25 5.82
N HIS A 33 -3.23 -2.00 4.75
CA HIS A 33 -2.16 -2.63 3.95
C HIS A 33 -1.18 -1.61 3.35
N PHE A 34 -1.66 -0.39 3.04
CA PHE A 34 -0.81 0.69 2.52
C PHE A 34 0.23 1.16 3.54
N GLU A 35 -0.17 1.26 4.81
CA GLU A 35 0.73 1.63 5.91
C GLU A 35 1.78 0.54 6.15
N GLN A 36 1.40 -0.74 6.04
CA GLN A 36 2.32 -1.89 6.14
C GLN A 36 3.35 -1.97 5.00
N GLU A 37 3.09 -1.28 3.88
CA GLU A 37 4.02 -1.18 2.74
C GLU A 37 4.80 0.15 2.71
N GLY A 38 4.63 0.97 3.76
CA GLY A 38 5.38 2.20 3.97
C GLY A 38 4.72 3.46 3.41
N PHE A 39 3.47 3.42 2.98
CA PHE A 39 2.75 4.59 2.48
C PHE A 39 2.01 5.32 3.62
N HIS A 40 1.92 6.64 3.51
CA HIS A 40 1.16 7.49 4.43
C HIS A 40 -0.34 7.41 4.11
N ARG A 41 -1.09 6.78 5.00
CA ARG A 41 -2.53 6.66 4.86
C ARG A 41 -3.22 7.91 5.39
N LEU A 42 -4.03 8.55 4.56
CA LEU A 42 -4.69 9.83 4.90
C LEU A 42 -6.03 9.65 5.64
N LEU A 43 -6.71 8.50 5.51
CA LEU A 43 -7.99 8.25 6.17
C LEU A 43 -7.82 7.38 7.41
N VAL A 44 -7.46 8.00 8.54
CA VAL A 44 -7.39 7.34 9.87
C VAL A 44 -8.69 7.57 10.64
N PHE A 45 -9.51 6.52 10.75
CA PHE A 45 -10.68 6.46 11.63
C PHE A 45 -10.54 5.28 12.60
#